data_AF-A0A965LGD9-F1
#
_entry.id   AF-A0A965LGD9-F1
#
_cell.length_a   1.000
_cell.length_b   1.000
_cell.length_c   1.000
_cell.angle_alpha   90.00
_cell.angle_beta   90.00
_cell.angle_gamma   90.00
#
_symmetry.space_group_name_H-M   'P 1'
#
loop_
_entity.id
_entity.type
_entity.pdbx_description
1 polymer ?
#
loop_
_entity_poly.entity_id
_entity_poly.type
_entity_poly.pdbx_seq_one_letter_code
_entity_poly.pdbx_strand_id
1 'polypeptide(L)'
;MPIKYKFTPDQLINKSCLAVMTKVAGIFREHGGEGCDRSIILEDLGTWLEQRDWTDATGFYMTARIAPLDLNRPDVWEKAMKILHAFTSLFPGKTVRSEDSDPGFAKGGRMTVWITTDVHGIGD
;
A
#
# COMPACT_ATOMS: atom_id res chain seq x y z
N MET A 1 1.33 36.19 -25.40
CA MET A 1 0.78 36.03 -24.04
C MET A 1 1.87 35.43 -23.16
N PRO A 2 2.19 36.00 -21.99
CA PRO A 2 3.12 35.35 -21.07
C PRO A 2 2.47 34.08 -20.51
N ILE A 3 3.24 32.99 -20.45
CA ILE A 3 2.81 31.72 -19.84
C ILE A 3 2.57 32.00 -18.35
N LYS A 4 1.29 31.98 -17.93
CA LYS A 4 0.86 32.31 -16.56
C LYS A 4 1.25 31.25 -15.51
N TYR A 5 1.56 30.02 -15.94
CA TYR A 5 1.90 28.92 -15.06
C TYR A 5 3.09 28.16 -15.63
N LYS A 6 4.24 28.25 -14.96
CA LYS A 6 5.41 27.43 -15.23
C LYS A 6 5.45 26.35 -14.16
N PHE A 7 5.17 25.12 -14.54
CA PHE A 7 5.40 23.98 -13.66
C PHE A 7 6.82 23.49 -13.84
N THR A 8 7.55 23.27 -12.75
CA THR A 8 8.76 22.45 -12.80
C THR A 8 8.37 20.98 -12.69
N PRO A 9 9.12 20.04 -13.28
CA PRO A 9 8.83 18.61 -13.16
C PRO A 9 8.62 18.14 -11.71
N ASP A 10 9.38 18.71 -10.75
CA ASP A 10 9.24 18.39 -9.32
C ASP A 10 7.88 18.78 -8.72
N GLN A 11 7.17 19.74 -9.31
CA GLN A 11 5.82 20.14 -8.89
C GLN A 11 4.75 19.17 -9.37
N LEU A 12 5.06 18.30 -10.33
CA LEU A 12 4.16 17.25 -10.81
C LEU A 12 4.21 16.01 -9.92
N ILE A 13 5.23 15.89 -9.07
CA ILE A 13 5.41 14.73 -8.19
C ILE A 13 4.76 15.02 -6.84
N ASN A 14 3.78 14.20 -6.46
CA ASN A 14 3.27 14.20 -5.09
C ASN A 14 4.36 13.66 -4.14
N LYS A 15 5.06 14.57 -3.46
CA LYS A 15 6.18 14.23 -2.57
C LYS A 15 5.79 13.28 -1.43
N SER A 16 4.56 13.39 -0.93
CA SER A 16 4.05 12.48 0.11
C SER A 16 3.93 11.05 -0.43
N CYS A 17 3.39 10.89 -1.64
CA CYS A 17 3.31 9.60 -2.30
C CYS A 17 4.72 9.04 -2.59
N LEU A 18 5.63 9.87 -3.11
CA LEU A 18 7.02 9.46 -3.36
C LEU A 18 7.71 8.95 -2.08
N ALA A 19 7.51 9.63 -0.95
CA ALA A 19 8.08 9.23 0.33
C ALA A 19 7.52 7.87 0.80
N VAL A 20 6.21 7.65 0.67
CA VAL A 20 5.59 6.36 1.01
C VAL A 20 6.12 5.24 0.11
N MET A 21 6.15 5.46 -1.21
CA MET A 21 6.67 4.47 -2.17
C MET A 21 8.15 4.12 -1.89
N THR A 22 8.96 5.13 -1.55
CA THR A 22 10.37 4.92 -1.18
C THR A 22 10.49 4.06 0.08
N LYS A 23 9.65 4.29 1.09
CA LYS A 23 9.63 3.47 2.32
C LYS A 23 9.17 2.04 2.04
N VAL A 24 8.15 1.83 1.21
CA VAL A 24 7.69 0.49 0.81
C VAL A 24 8.79 -0.28 0.08
N ALA A 25 9.53 0.37 -0.81
CA ALA A 25 10.70 -0.24 -1.44
C ALA A 25 11.76 -0.67 -0.40
N GLY A 26 11.97 0.13 0.65
CA GLY A 26 12.82 -0.21 1.79
C GLY A 26 12.33 -1.46 2.54
N ILE A 27 11.03 -1.50 2.86
CA ILE A 27 10.38 -2.64 3.54
C ILE A 27 10.59 -3.95 2.77
N PHE A 28 10.40 -3.92 1.45
CA PHE A 28 10.60 -5.10 0.62
C PHE A 28 12.08 -5.52 0.53
N ARG A 29 13.03 -4.57 0.57
CA ARG A 29 14.46 -4.91 0.65
C ARG A 29 14.84 -5.54 1.99
N GLU A 30 14.23 -5.07 3.08
CA GLU A 30 14.53 -5.54 4.42
C GLU A 30 13.88 -6.91 4.73
N HIS A 31 12.64 -7.12 4.28
CA HIS A 31 11.84 -8.29 4.66
C HIS A 31 11.51 -9.24 3.51
N GLY A 32 11.61 -8.78 2.25
CA GLY A 32 11.34 -9.60 1.05
C GLY A 32 12.44 -10.58 0.69
N GLY A 33 13.62 -10.48 1.32
CA GLY A 33 14.76 -11.37 1.10
C GLY A 33 15.84 -10.75 0.20
N GLU A 34 17.10 -11.10 0.48
CA GLU A 34 18.23 -10.74 -0.39
C GLU A 34 18.15 -11.54 -1.71
N GLY A 35 18.42 -10.87 -2.84
CA GLY A 35 18.73 -11.54 -4.10
C GLY A 35 17.62 -12.41 -4.69
N CYS A 36 16.71 -11.81 -5.46
CA CYS A 36 15.79 -12.53 -6.35
C CYS A 36 14.84 -13.56 -5.71
N ASP A 37 14.67 -13.59 -4.39
CA ASP A 37 13.62 -14.39 -3.74
C ASP A 37 12.25 -13.76 -4.07
N ARG A 38 11.73 -14.08 -5.27
CA ARG A 38 10.45 -13.57 -5.83
C ARG A 38 9.23 -14.20 -5.16
N SER A 39 9.42 -14.79 -3.98
CA SER A 39 8.40 -15.45 -3.18
C SER A 39 7.27 -14.50 -2.78
N ILE A 40 7.54 -13.19 -2.69
CA ILE A 40 6.53 -12.16 -2.40
C ILE A 40 6.64 -11.05 -3.44
N ILE A 41 5.52 -10.79 -4.12
CA ILE A 41 5.40 -9.86 -5.25
C ILE A 41 4.57 -8.67 -4.78
N LEU A 42 5.09 -7.46 -4.90
CA LEU A 42 4.27 -6.25 -4.82
C LEU A 42 3.43 -6.15 -6.09
N GLU A 43 2.13 -6.38 -5.99
CA GLU A 43 1.22 -6.31 -7.14
C GLU A 43 0.73 -4.90 -7.39
N ASP A 44 0.40 -4.17 -6.31
CA ASP A 44 -0.16 -2.84 -6.41
C ASP A 44 0.18 -2.01 -5.16
N LEU A 45 0.36 -0.70 -5.36
CA LEU A 45 0.65 0.28 -4.32
C LEU A 45 0.18 1.64 -4.80
N GLY A 46 -0.68 2.29 -4.03
CA GLY A 46 -1.19 3.58 -4.44
C GLY A 46 -1.99 4.30 -3.37
N THR A 47 -2.67 5.34 -3.83
CA THR A 47 -3.67 6.07 -3.05
C THR A 47 -5.05 5.66 -3.49
N TRP A 48 -5.99 5.65 -2.57
CA TRP A 48 -7.41 5.47 -2.86
C TRP A 48 -8.21 6.69 -2.37
N LEU A 49 -9.33 6.92 -3.04
CA LEU A 49 -10.35 7.90 -2.69
C LEU A 49 -11.70 7.17 -2.74
N GLU A 50 -12.42 7.17 -1.63
CA GLU A 50 -13.77 6.65 -1.52
C GLU A 50 -14.68 7.84 -1.22
N GLN A 51 -15.49 8.24 -2.20
CA GLN A 51 -16.52 9.25 -1.99
C GLN A 51 -17.82 8.54 -1.60
N ARG A 52 -18.37 8.91 -0.45
CA ARG A 52 -19.73 8.54 -0.01
C ARG A 52 -20.55 9.82 0.13
N ASP A 53 -21.88 9.70 0.07
CA ASP A 53 -22.87 10.79 0.00
C ASP A 53 -22.39 12.19 0.42
N TRP A 54 -21.90 12.34 1.67
CA TRP A 54 -21.42 13.61 2.23
C TRP A 54 -20.01 13.53 2.83
N THR A 55 -19.24 12.48 2.53
CA THR A 55 -17.91 12.26 3.11
C THR A 55 -16.93 11.70 2.08
N ASP A 56 -15.74 12.31 2.01
CA ASP A 56 -14.60 11.79 1.26
C ASP A 56 -13.63 11.12 2.22
N ALA A 57 -13.33 9.84 2.00
CA ALA A 57 -12.27 9.13 2.71
C ALA A 57 -11.10 8.89 1.76
N THR A 58 -9.87 9.08 2.26
CA THR A 58 -8.66 8.87 1.48
C THR A 58 -7.64 8.06 2.24
N GLY A 59 -6.74 7.43 1.49
CA GLY A 59 -5.45 7.04 2.04
C GLY A 59 -4.64 6.19 1.10
N PHE A 60 -3.88 5.26 1.67
CA PHE A 60 -2.94 4.42 0.93
C PHE A 60 -3.40 2.97 0.95
N TYR A 61 -3.03 2.23 -0.07
CA TYR A 61 -3.24 0.79 -0.10
C TYR A 61 -2.02 0.08 -0.65
N MET A 62 -1.83 -1.17 -0.25
CA MET A 62 -0.79 -2.05 -0.75
C MET A 62 -1.35 -3.44 -0.96
N THR A 63 -1.07 -4.02 -2.12
CA THR A 63 -1.36 -5.42 -2.46
C THR A 63 -0.05 -6.17 -2.62
N ALA A 64 0.16 -7.21 -1.83
CA ALA A 64 1.24 -8.17 -2.00
C ALA A 64 0.67 -9.55 -2.35
N ARG A 65 1.40 -10.34 -3.13
CA ARG A 65 1.04 -11.72 -3.46
C ARG A 65 2.21 -12.65 -3.23
N ILE A 66 1.96 -13.78 -2.57
CA ILE A 66 2.90 -14.88 -2.47
C ILE A 66 2.94 -15.62 -3.81
N ALA A 67 4.13 -15.92 -4.30
CA ALA A 67 4.30 -16.67 -5.54
C ALA A 67 3.61 -18.03 -5.44
N PRO A 68 2.94 -18.52 -6.51
CA PRO A 68 2.15 -19.75 -6.45
C PRO A 68 2.92 -20.98 -5.95
N LEU A 69 4.22 -21.06 -6.25
CA LEU A 69 5.09 -22.17 -5.84
C LEU A 69 5.41 -22.15 -4.33
N ASP A 70 5.27 -20.98 -3.69
CA ASP A 70 5.66 -20.74 -2.31
C ASP A 70 4.45 -20.59 -1.38
N LEU A 71 3.22 -20.77 -1.88
CA LEU A 71 1.98 -20.58 -1.12
C LEU A 71 1.87 -21.42 0.16
N ASN A 72 2.50 -22.60 0.17
CA ASN A 72 2.43 -23.51 1.31
C ASN A 72 3.66 -23.39 2.22
N ARG A 73 4.56 -22.44 1.97
CA ARG A 73 5.79 -22.24 2.74
C ARG A 73 5.53 -21.31 3.93
N PRO A 74 5.59 -21.80 5.18
CA PRO A 74 5.31 -20.98 6.35
C PRO A 74 6.28 -19.81 6.52
N ASP A 75 7.55 -20.01 6.16
CA ASP A 75 8.57 -18.96 6.21
C ASP A 75 8.27 -17.77 5.27
N VAL A 76 7.64 -18.05 4.12
CA VAL A 76 7.24 -17.00 3.16
C VAL A 76 6.02 -16.23 3.67
N TRP A 77 5.07 -16.92 4.30
CA TRP A 77 3.95 -16.28 4.98
C TRP A 77 4.41 -15.35 6.12
N GLU A 78 5.35 -15.80 6.96
CA GLU A 78 5.89 -14.95 8.02
C GLU A 78 6.57 -13.68 7.47
N LYS A 79 7.33 -13.81 6.37
CA LYS A 79 7.91 -12.66 5.67
C LYS A 79 6.83 -11.71 5.13
N ALA A 80 5.77 -12.25 4.53
CA ALA A 80 4.67 -11.45 4.02
C ALA A 80 3.96 -10.67 5.13
N MET A 81 3.70 -11.32 6.27
CA MET A 81 3.12 -10.66 7.43
C MET A 81 4.03 -9.55 7.98
N LYS A 82 5.35 -9.74 7.98
CA LYS A 82 6.31 -8.68 8.35
C LYS A 82 6.23 -7.48 7.40
N ILE A 83 6.12 -7.72 6.10
CA ILE A 83 5.95 -6.66 5.09
C ILE A 83 4.66 -5.87 5.33
N LEU A 84 3.53 -6.55 5.53
CA LEU A 84 2.24 -5.91 5.81
C LEU A 84 2.29 -5.11 7.12
N HIS A 85 2.85 -5.69 8.18
CA HIS A 85 3.00 -5.03 9.47
C HIS A 85 3.89 -3.79 9.36
N ALA A 86 5.04 -3.88 8.68
CA ALA A 86 5.92 -2.74 8.47
C ALA A 86 5.23 -1.62 7.66
N PHE A 87 4.42 -1.96 6.65
CA PHE A 87 3.64 -0.98 5.90
C PHE A 87 2.60 -0.28 6.78
N THR A 88 1.81 -1.02 7.56
CA THR A 88 0.83 -0.42 8.48
C THR A 88 1.49 0.47 9.53
N SER A 89 2.70 0.10 9.98
CA SER A 89 3.50 0.86 10.94
C SER A 89 3.97 2.23 10.42
N LEU A 90 3.92 2.46 9.10
CA LEU A 90 4.18 3.79 8.52
C LEU A 90 3.08 4.81 8.87
N PHE A 91 1.92 4.34 9.31
CA PHE A 91 0.72 5.15 9.56
C PHE A 91 0.18 4.94 10.99
N PRO A 92 0.95 5.30 12.03
CA PRO A 92 0.55 5.05 13.41
C PRO A 92 -0.76 5.77 13.75
N GLY A 93 -1.67 5.06 14.41
CA GLY A 93 -2.97 5.60 14.84
C GLY A 93 -4.00 5.79 13.72
N LYS A 94 -3.73 5.30 12.50
CA LYS A 94 -4.67 5.35 11.38
C LYS A 94 -5.53 4.08 11.30
N THR A 95 -6.72 4.21 10.74
CA THR A 95 -7.63 3.08 10.56
C THR A 95 -7.10 2.16 9.47
N VAL A 96 -6.85 0.90 9.83
CA VAL A 96 -6.43 -0.16 8.93
C VAL A 96 -7.65 -1.02 8.59
N ARG A 97 -7.88 -1.26 7.30
CA ARG A 97 -8.79 -2.29 6.81
C ARG A 97 -7.93 -3.32 6.06
N SER A 98 -8.02 -4.59 6.43
CA SER A 98 -7.49 -5.69 5.62
C SER A 98 -8.64 -6.56 5.15
N GLU A 99 -8.51 -7.10 3.94
CA GLU A 99 -9.47 -8.08 3.40
C GLU A 99 -9.39 -9.45 4.10
N ASP A 100 -8.60 -9.60 5.17
CA ASP A 100 -8.56 -10.82 6.02
C ASP A 100 -9.91 -11.16 6.68
N SER A 101 -10.89 -10.25 6.59
CA SER A 101 -12.24 -10.45 7.13
C SER A 101 -13.19 -11.22 6.21
N ASP A 102 -12.78 -11.58 4.98
CA ASP A 102 -13.61 -12.33 4.03
C ASP A 102 -12.95 -13.69 3.66
N PRO A 103 -13.57 -14.84 3.94
CA PRO A 103 -12.96 -16.19 3.75
C PRO A 103 -12.63 -16.57 2.29
N GLY A 104 -12.87 -15.67 1.32
CA GLY A 104 -12.42 -15.81 -0.07
C GLY A 104 -10.93 -15.54 -0.30
N PHE A 105 -10.20 -14.99 0.68
CA PHE A 105 -8.83 -14.49 0.53
C PHE A 105 -7.72 -15.54 0.41
N ALA A 106 -8.00 -16.79 0.79
CA ALA A 106 -7.08 -17.90 0.58
C ALA A 106 -7.03 -18.38 -0.90
N LYS A 107 -7.70 -17.71 -1.85
CA LYS A 107 -7.52 -17.98 -3.28
C LYS A 107 -6.23 -17.33 -3.81
N GLY A 108 -5.10 -18.02 -3.62
CA GLY A 108 -3.86 -17.77 -4.35
C GLY A 108 -2.83 -16.86 -3.66
N GLY A 109 -2.94 -16.65 -2.35
CA GLY A 109 -1.92 -15.98 -1.53
C GLY A 109 -1.77 -14.47 -1.75
N ARG A 110 -2.83 -13.80 -2.17
CA ARG A 110 -2.89 -12.35 -2.32
C ARG A 110 -3.35 -11.72 -1.00
N MET A 111 -2.72 -10.60 -0.62
CA MET A 111 -2.92 -9.87 0.63
C MET A 111 -3.04 -8.37 0.31
N THR A 112 -4.16 -7.74 0.70
CA THR A 112 -4.38 -6.31 0.47
C THR A 112 -4.70 -5.60 1.77
N VAL A 113 -4.03 -4.46 1.99
CA VAL A 113 -4.25 -3.61 3.15
C VAL A 113 -4.56 -2.19 2.67
N TRP A 114 -5.61 -1.60 3.26
CA TRP A 114 -5.99 -0.20 3.08
C TRP A 114 -5.80 0.56 4.39
N ILE A 115 -5.20 1.73 4.29
CA ILE A 115 -5.02 2.67 5.37
C ILE A 115 -5.88 3.89 5.06
N THR A 116 -6.77 4.27 5.97
CA THR A 116 -7.49 5.55 5.89
C THR A 116 -6.65 6.61 6.59
N THR A 117 -6.14 7.59 5.83
CA THR A 117 -5.35 8.69 6.37
C THR A 117 -6.18 9.90 6.74
N ASP A 118 -7.26 10.14 5.99
CA ASP A 118 -8.14 11.29 6.20
C ASP A 118 -9.60 10.96 5.85
N VAL A 119 -10.52 11.68 6.50
CA VAL A 119 -11.96 11.67 6.21
C VAL A 119 -12.46 13.11 6.32
N HIS A 120 -12.99 13.65 5.23
CA HIS A 120 -13.54 15.00 5.15
C HIS A 120 -15.04 14.98 4.89
N GLY A 121 -15.79 15.90 5.50
CA GLY A 121 -17.17 16.17 5.12
C GLY A 121 -17.22 16.99 3.83
N ILE A 122 -18.11 16.64 2.91
CA ILE A 122 -18.36 17.44 1.71
C ILE A 122 -19.32 18.56 2.10
N GLY A 123 -18.79 19.77 2.31
CA GLY A 123 -19.58 20.97 2.63
C GLY A 123 -19.13 21.75 3.88
N ASP A 124 -18.10 21.30 4.58
CA ASP A 124 -17.37 22.07 5.61
C ASP A 124 -16.23 22.92 5.02
#